data_AF-A0A399IW78-F1
#
_entry.id   AF-A0A399IW78-F1
#
_cell.length_a   1.000
_cell.length_b   1.000
_cell.length_c   1.000
_cell.angle_alpha   90.00
_cell.angle_beta   90.00
_cell.angle_gamma   90.00
#
_symmetry.space_group_name_H-M   'P 1'
#
loop_
_entity.id
_entity.type
_entity.pdbx_description
1 polymer ?
#
loop_
_entity_poly.entity_id
_entity_poly.type
_entity_poly.pdbx_seq_one_letter_code
_entity_poly.pdbx_strand_id
1 'polypeptide(L)'
;GQVESIEAYAGDAEVTFPKTQIAYAALTWDDPEVEMRALSLEDVVEQLAYDLLSDTHGGWENNDGAYGEFCFDASARSIHLEFNERFTSSELYTHDF
;
A
#
# COMPACT_ATOMS: atom_id res chain seq x y z
N GLY A 1 4.75 -8.20 1.80
CA GLY A 1 4.58 -8.10 0.34
C GLY A 1 5.38 -6.90 -0.16
N GLN A 2 5.50 -6.73 -1.47
CA GLN A 2 6.15 -5.56 -2.08
C GLN A 2 5.25 -5.01 -3.19
N VAL A 3 5.41 -3.74 -3.54
CA VAL A 3 4.79 -3.18 -4.74
C VAL A 3 5.48 -3.77 -5.97
N GLU A 4 4.74 -4.47 -6.82
CA GLU A 4 5.28 -5.13 -8.02
C GLU A 4 5.36 -4.17 -9.22
N SER A 5 4.41 -3.24 -9.32
CA SER A 5 4.30 -2.29 -10.42
C SER A 5 3.48 -1.07 -9.98
N ILE A 6 3.78 0.09 -10.59
CA ILE A 6 3.00 1.31 -10.46
C ILE A 6 2.71 1.80 -11.88
N GLU A 7 1.42 1.89 -12.20
CA GLU A 7 0.94 2.28 -13.53
C GLU A 7 0.12 3.57 -13.42
N ALA A 8 0.23 4.44 -14.42
CA ALA A 8 -0.52 5.69 -14.48
C ALA A 8 -1.50 5.66 -15.66
N TYR A 9 -2.72 6.13 -15.41
CA TYR A 9 -3.78 6.18 -16.40
C TYR A 9 -4.36 7.60 -16.49
N ALA A 10 -4.63 8.05 -17.71
CA ALA A 10 -5.36 9.28 -18.01
C ALA A 10 -6.71 8.90 -18.64
N GLY A 11 -7.71 8.66 -17.79
CA GLY A 11 -8.94 7.98 -18.21
C GLY A 11 -8.63 6.50 -18.49
N ASP A 12 -9.05 5.99 -19.65
CA ASP A 12 -8.77 4.61 -20.07
C ASP A 12 -7.40 4.41 -20.75
N ALA A 13 -6.62 5.49 -20.94
CA ALA A 13 -5.33 5.42 -21.61
C ALA A 13 -4.18 5.31 -20.60
N GLU A 14 -3.38 4.24 -20.72
CA GLU A 14 -2.11 4.13 -19.99
C GLU A 14 -1.15 5.25 -20.44
N VAL A 15 -0.56 5.94 -19.47
CA VAL A 15 0.38 7.05 -19.69
C VAL A 15 1.66 6.80 -18.91
N THR A 16 2.75 7.44 -19.33
CA THR A 16 3.98 7.40 -18.55
C THR A 16 3.75 8.04 -17.18
N PHE A 17 4.16 7.33 -16.13
CA PHE A 17 4.06 7.83 -14.77
C PHE A 17 4.78 9.19 -14.65
N PRO A 18 4.09 10.24 -14.15
CA PRO A 18 4.67 11.56 -14.11
C PRO A 18 5.83 11.60 -13.11
N LYS A 19 7.01 11.98 -13.59
CA LYS A 19 8.24 12.15 -12.78
C LYS A 19 8.22 13.48 -12.01
N THR A 20 7.09 13.81 -11.42
CA THR A 20 6.88 15.03 -10.65
C THR A 20 7.36 14.80 -9.23
N GLN A 21 8.07 15.79 -8.68
CA GLN A 21 8.36 15.82 -7.26
C GLN A 21 7.29 16.60 -6.52
N ILE A 22 6.87 16.08 -5.38
CA ILE A 22 5.90 16.73 -4.51
C ILE A 22 6.46 16.83 -3.09
N ALA A 23 6.00 17.85 -2.37
CA ALA A 23 6.28 17.98 -0.95
C ALA A 23 5.48 16.90 -0.20
N TYR A 24 6.19 16.05 0.52
CA TYR A 24 5.63 15.00 1.36
C TYR A 24 5.93 15.30 2.81
N ALA A 25 4.89 15.33 3.63
CA ALA A 25 4.99 15.49 5.08
C ALA A 25 4.99 14.09 5.70
N ALA A 26 6.17 13.60 6.09
CA ALA A 26 6.32 12.30 6.73
C ALA A 26 6.36 12.48 8.26
N LEU A 27 5.63 11.63 8.98
CA LEU A 27 5.81 11.45 10.41
C LEU A 27 6.69 10.21 10.61
N THR A 28 7.85 10.38 11.21
CA THR A 28 8.73 9.23 11.51
C THR A 28 8.40 8.69 12.89
N TRP A 29 8.54 7.38 13.08
CA TRP A 29 8.20 6.75 14.36
C TRP A 29 9.12 7.18 15.51
N ASP A 30 10.34 7.61 15.20
CA ASP A 30 11.37 8.04 16.18
C ASP A 30 11.29 9.54 16.51
N ASP A 31 10.72 10.36 15.62
CA ASP A 31 10.68 11.81 15.77
C ASP A 31 9.27 12.37 15.50
N PRO A 32 8.63 13.04 16.49
CA PRO A 32 7.29 13.59 16.35
C PRO A 32 7.26 14.85 15.47
N GLU A 33 8.39 15.41 15.05
CA GLU A 33 8.43 16.52 14.11
C GLU A 33 8.07 16.05 12.69
N VAL A 34 7.24 16.83 12.01
CA VAL A 34 6.88 16.57 10.60
C VAL A 34 8.10 16.87 9.74
N GLU A 35 8.66 15.82 9.13
CA GLU A 35 9.74 15.99 8.18
C GLU A 35 9.18 16.28 6.79
N MET A 36 9.48 17.48 6.27
CA MET A 36 9.12 17.86 4.91
C MET A 36 10.18 17.34 3.95
N ARG A 37 9.79 16.37 3.12
CA ARG A 37 10.65 15.77 2.09
C ARG A 37 10.14 16.15 0.70
N ALA A 38 11.04 16.25 -0.26
CA ALA A 38 10.68 16.33 -1.67
C ALA A 38 10.85 14.93 -2.28
N LEU A 39 9.73 14.23 -2.46
CA LEU A 39 9.71 12.86 -2.97
C LEU A 39 9.13 12.84 -4.38
N SER A 40 9.48 11.82 -5.17
CA SER A 40 8.77 11.60 -6.43
C SER A 40 7.32 11.22 -6.13
N LEU A 41 6.41 11.53 -7.05
CA LEU A 41 5.01 11.12 -6.90
C LEU A 41 4.88 9.60 -6.74
N GLU A 42 5.76 8.84 -7.41
CA GLU A 42 5.83 7.38 -7.32
C GLU A 42 6.15 6.94 -5.89
N ASP A 43 7.22 7.50 -5.30
CA ASP A 43 7.59 7.22 -3.90
C ASP A 43 6.44 7.57 -2.95
N VAL A 44 5.77 8.71 -3.16
CA VAL A 44 4.64 9.11 -2.30
C VAL A 44 3.46 8.16 -2.40
N VAL A 45 3.11 7.73 -3.62
CA VAL A 45 2.04 6.75 -3.83
C VAL A 45 2.37 5.43 -3.14
N GLU A 46 3.61 4.97 -3.26
CA GLU A 46 4.08 3.76 -2.59
C GLU A 46 4.04 3.89 -1.06
N GLN A 47 4.56 4.99 -0.50
CA GLN A 47 4.50 5.23 0.95
C GLN A 47 3.06 5.28 1.46
N LEU A 48 2.16 5.98 0.76
CA LEU A 48 0.74 6.03 1.12
C LEU A 48 0.08 4.65 1.07
N ALA A 49 0.43 3.80 0.10
CA ALA A 49 -0.08 2.44 0.04
C ALA A 49 0.35 1.64 1.27
N TYR A 50 1.61 1.74 1.69
CA TYR A 50 2.09 1.08 2.92
C TYR A 50 1.43 1.63 4.19
N ASP A 51 1.28 2.95 4.30
CA ASP A 51 0.61 3.59 5.44
C ASP A 51 -0.85 3.13 5.56
N LEU A 52 -1.59 3.11 4.45
CA LEU A 52 -2.98 2.65 4.42
C LEU A 52 -3.12 1.14 4.70
N LEU A 53 -2.19 0.32 4.18
CA LEU A 53 -2.15 -1.12 4.50
C LEU A 53 -1.89 -1.33 5.99
N SER A 54 -0.96 -0.59 6.58
CA SER A 54 -0.64 -0.68 8.00
C SER A 54 -1.82 -0.30 8.89
N ASP A 55 -2.54 0.77 8.52
CA ASP A 55 -3.72 1.25 9.26
C ASP A 55 -4.92 0.30 9.15
N THR A 56 -5.18 -0.23 7.94
CA THR A 56 -6.39 -1.03 7.66
C THR A 56 -6.20 -2.53 7.88
N HIS A 57 -5.01 -3.06 7.58
CA HIS A 57 -4.68 -4.49 7.57
C HIS A 57 -3.34 -4.76 8.29
N GLY A 58 -3.26 -4.33 9.57
CA GLY A 58 -2.14 -4.64 10.44
C GLY A 58 -1.81 -6.14 10.43
N GLY A 59 -0.55 -6.48 10.14
CA GLY A 59 -0.11 -7.87 9.98
C GLY A 59 -0.02 -8.37 8.53
N TRP A 60 -0.28 -7.53 7.52
CA TRP A 60 0.00 -7.84 6.11
C TRP A 60 1.47 -8.23 5.86
N GLU A 61 2.41 -7.71 6.67
CA GLU A 61 3.83 -8.05 6.64
C GLU A 61 4.11 -9.53 6.93
N ASN A 62 3.25 -10.18 7.73
CA ASN A 62 3.40 -11.56 8.17
C ASN A 62 2.70 -12.58 7.24
N ASN A 63 1.98 -12.12 6.21
CA ASN A 63 0.93 -12.91 5.57
C ASN A 63 1.42 -13.83 4.43
N ASP A 64 0.81 -15.01 4.36
CA ASP A 64 1.12 -16.20 3.55
C ASP A 64 0.75 -16.02 2.06
N GLY A 65 1.21 -14.93 1.42
CA GLY A 65 0.97 -14.65 0.01
C GLY A 65 -0.32 -13.88 -0.30
N ALA A 66 -0.73 -12.96 0.57
CA ALA A 66 -1.77 -11.98 0.26
C ALA A 66 -1.32 -11.04 -0.88
N TYR A 67 -2.27 -10.62 -1.72
CA TYR A 67 -2.03 -9.71 -2.84
C TYR A 67 -3.21 -8.77 -3.00
N GLY A 68 -3.00 -7.65 -3.68
CA GLY A 68 -4.05 -6.66 -3.90
C GLY A 68 -3.56 -5.51 -4.75
N GLU A 69 -4.46 -4.59 -5.04
CA GLU A 69 -4.21 -3.41 -5.85
C GLU A 69 -4.77 -2.16 -5.16
N PHE A 70 -4.00 -1.07 -5.23
CA PHE A 70 -4.46 0.25 -4.86
C PHE A 70 -4.75 1.08 -6.11
N CYS A 71 -5.94 1.70 -6.16
CA CYS A 71 -6.32 2.65 -7.19
C CYS A 71 -6.49 4.04 -6.58
N PHE A 72 -5.67 4.99 -7.01
CA PHE A 72 -5.72 6.39 -6.57
C PHE A 72 -6.48 7.22 -7.60
N ASP A 73 -7.75 7.49 -7.34
CA ASP A 73 -8.58 8.33 -8.22
C ASP A 73 -8.46 9.81 -7.81
N ALA A 74 -7.65 10.56 -8.56
CA ALA A 74 -7.46 11.99 -8.33
C ALA A 74 -8.73 12.83 -8.59
N SER A 75 -9.63 12.36 -9.47
CA SER A 75 -10.87 13.04 -9.83
C SER A 75 -11.94 12.88 -8.74
N ALA A 76 -12.08 11.67 -8.22
CA ALA A 76 -12.98 11.34 -7.12
C ALA A 76 -12.39 11.69 -5.75
N ARG A 77 -11.07 11.98 -5.68
CA ARG A 77 -10.31 12.20 -4.45
C ARG A 77 -10.46 11.04 -3.47
N SER A 78 -10.44 9.83 -4.00
CA SER A 78 -10.63 8.59 -3.24
C SER A 78 -9.51 7.62 -3.57
N ILE A 79 -9.09 6.86 -2.56
CA ILE A 79 -8.16 5.76 -2.70
C ILE A 79 -8.96 4.49 -2.48
N HIS A 80 -8.92 3.59 -3.45
CA HIS A 80 -9.56 2.28 -3.37
C HIS A 80 -8.51 1.20 -3.18
N LEU A 81 -8.78 0.26 -2.29
CA LEU A 81 -7.95 -0.91 -2.06
C LEU A 81 -8.78 -2.16 -2.33
N GLU A 82 -8.38 -2.93 -3.34
CA GLU A 82 -8.84 -4.31 -3.52
C GLU A 82 -7.81 -5.25 -2.92
N PHE A 83 -8.07 -5.71 -1.70
CA PHE A 83 -7.17 -6.60 -0.97
C PHE A 83 -7.71 -8.04 -0.96
N ASN A 84 -6.91 -8.99 -1.43
CA ASN A 84 -7.19 -10.41 -1.32
C ASN A 84 -6.31 -11.04 -0.23
N GLU A 85 -6.89 -11.23 0.95
CA GLU A 85 -6.24 -11.97 2.03
C GLU A 85 -6.18 -13.48 1.72
N ARG A 86 -5.06 -14.13 2.09
CA ARG A 86 -4.92 -15.58 2.14
C ARG A 86 -4.44 -15.96 3.52
N PHE A 87 -5.12 -16.91 4.14
CA PHE A 87 -4.73 -17.42 5.44
C PHE A 87 -4.66 -18.95 5.39
N THR A 88 -3.57 -19.51 5.91
CA THR A 88 -3.38 -20.95 6.06
C THR A 88 -3.67 -21.32 7.52
N SER A 89 -4.81 -21.98 7.76
CA SER A 89 -5.16 -22.51 9.08
C SER A 89 -4.75 -23.98 9.19
N SER A 90 -4.14 -24.36 10.32
CA SER A 90 -3.81 -25.76 10.62
C SER A 90 -4.47 -26.18 11.93
N GLU A 91 -5.26 -27.24 11.90
CA GLU A 91 -5.94 -27.82 13.06
C GLU A 91 -5.35 -29.19 13.36
N LEU A 92 -4.89 -29.40 14.60
CA LEU A 92 -4.37 -30.68 15.07
C LEU A 92 -5.32 -31.24 16.12
N TYR A 93 -5.90 -32.41 15.82
CA TYR A 93 -6.68 -33.19 16.77
C TYR A 93 -5.87 -34.42 17.19
N THR A 94 -5.79 -34.67 18.50
CA THR A 94 -5.17 -35.88 19.05
C THR A 94 -6.22 -36.63 19.84
N HIS A 95 -6.39 -37.91 19.52
CA HIS A 95 -7.30 -38.81 20.22
C HIS A 95 -6.52 -40.03 20.71
N ASP A 96 -6.61 -40.29 22.01
CA ASP A 96 -6.15 -41.52 22.65
C ASP A 96 -7.38 -42.40 22.96
N PHE A 97 -7.33 -43.68 22.60
CA PHE A 97 -8.41 -44.66 22.77
C PHE A 97 -8.07 -45.68 23.85
#